data_AF-A0AAV8QTZ5-F1
#
_entry.id   AF-A0AAV8QTZ5-F1
#
_cell.length_a   1.000
_cell.length_b   1.000
_cell.length_c   1.000
_cell.angle_alpha   90.00
_cell.angle_beta   90.00
_cell.angle_gamma   90.00
#
_symmetry.space_group_name_H-M   'P 1'
#
loop_
_entity.id
_entity.type
_entity.pdbx_description
1 polymer ?
#
loop_
_entity_poly.entity_id
_entity_poly.type
_entity_poly.pdbx_seq_one_letter_code
_entity_poly.pdbx_strand_id
1 'polypeptide(L)'
;MRRRPVTAPAGTRVGLTSRGVSNGVLGTSHAYHLAGPTNGTRDNGKRSTEDRVRARPYRTVRAAGGIISEPGEVFVVSSPAKDGADAGPTASRPFLAIRAGPTTGFDLCHSPLRFPPLRHFSLPSSPLPSYIPEDSWCKNRRTSAFLLRRFDFASSRYAEFDSCRPGSVMAEYFNNDLDDIVEDYYDTGDFDYFDNEFVLDDQQAHGNDSELENVDDLGTQKNDTSASEYRNGKDMQGIPWERLIFSRDEYRQMRLKMYMNYENTSIPRDGLEKECKNVDHKSTFYDFHYNTRLVKSTIVHFQLRNLIWATSKHDVYMVQNYSVMHWSSLLRRGSEVVNGAGKVVPTQKHRGSSPQQLSRVQISTMSVKDNLLVAGGFQGELICKSLDQPGVSFSTKLNDDGDITNAVGIHRSSCGSTQVVTSGNDCFVRTFDAETFVQLSRLSFSWSVNNTGISPDGKLLAVLGDDIDCLMVDTQSGKVIENLKGHLDYSFASAWHPDGHILATGSQDKTCRLWDVRNTSESLAVLKGKIGAIRGITFSTDGRLMAMAEPADFVHVYDAKADYWRAQEIDLFGEIAGLSFSPDADVLFVGVADRTYGSLLEFSRRKHDHYLNAFL
;
A
#
# COMPACT_ATOMS: atom_id res chain seq x y z
N MET A 1 -21.73 -77.53 -3.86
CA MET A 1 -21.95 -78.00 -2.47
C MET A 1 -22.55 -76.83 -1.69
N ARG A 2 -23.88 -76.81 -1.45
CA ARG A 2 -24.57 -77.07 -0.16
C ARG A 2 -24.07 -76.13 0.97
N ARG A 3 -24.85 -75.28 1.66
CA ARG A 3 -26.30 -75.14 1.91
C ARG A 3 -26.60 -73.70 2.41
N ARG A 4 -27.79 -73.17 2.07
CA ARG A 4 -28.54 -72.07 2.75
C ARG A 4 -29.05 -72.55 4.15
N PRO A 5 -29.72 -71.77 5.06
CA PRO A 5 -30.65 -70.66 4.73
C PRO A 5 -31.00 -69.57 5.82
N VAL A 6 -31.92 -68.65 5.41
CA VAL A 6 -33.01 -67.99 6.21
C VAL A 6 -32.59 -66.82 7.15
N THR A 7 -33.20 -65.63 7.22
CA THR A 7 -34.59 -65.11 7.02
C THR A 7 -34.58 -63.57 6.79
N ALA A 8 -35.56 -63.04 6.05
CA ALA A 8 -36.10 -61.66 6.13
C ALA A 8 -37.55 -61.75 6.71
N PRO A 9 -38.50 -60.77 6.66
CA PRO A 9 -38.51 -59.30 6.42
C PRO A 9 -39.51 -58.49 7.33
N ALA A 10 -39.66 -57.17 7.13
CA ALA A 10 -40.90 -56.31 7.24
C ALA A 10 -40.48 -54.81 7.19
N GLY A 11 -41.01 -53.86 6.41
CA GLY A 11 -42.42 -53.49 6.13
C GLY A 11 -42.95 -52.63 7.29
N THR A 12 -43.41 -51.38 7.21
CA THR A 12 -44.26 -50.72 6.20
C THR A 12 -44.34 -49.19 6.45
N ARG A 13 -44.66 -48.45 5.38
CA ARG A 13 -45.17 -47.06 5.28
C ARG A 13 -46.38 -46.73 6.18
N VAL A 14 -46.68 -45.42 6.34
CA VAL A 14 -47.90 -44.65 5.95
C VAL A 14 -47.78 -43.25 6.61
N GLY A 15 -47.86 -42.10 5.92
CA GLY A 15 -49.08 -41.38 5.48
C GLY A 15 -49.84 -40.81 6.70
N LEU A 16 -50.36 -39.58 6.79
CA LEU A 16 -50.99 -38.68 5.84
C LEU A 16 -51.26 -37.32 6.53
N THR A 17 -51.16 -36.25 5.74
CA THR A 17 -52.00 -35.04 5.67
C THR A 17 -53.09 -34.80 6.74
N SER A 18 -53.29 -33.54 7.17
CA SER A 18 -54.20 -32.58 6.49
C SER A 18 -54.52 -31.32 7.32
N ARG A 19 -54.72 -30.20 6.60
CA ARG A 19 -55.64 -29.06 6.82
C ARG A 19 -55.57 -28.33 8.18
N GLY A 20 -55.40 -27.00 8.25
CA GLY A 20 -56.08 -25.94 7.51
C GLY A 20 -56.83 -25.03 8.51
N VAL A 21 -57.20 -23.81 8.09
CA VAL A 21 -57.91 -22.72 8.83
C VAL A 21 -56.93 -21.74 9.50
N SER A 22 -56.56 -20.59 8.91
CA SER A 22 -57.31 -19.38 8.51
C SER A 22 -57.88 -18.56 9.67
N ASN A 23 -57.32 -17.35 9.86
CA ASN A 23 -57.92 -16.08 10.32
C ASN A 23 -56.70 -15.17 10.62
N GLY A 24 -56.37 -14.09 9.92
CA GLY A 24 -57.23 -13.13 9.23
C GLY A 24 -57.85 -12.20 10.26
N VAL A 25 -57.43 -10.92 10.26
CA VAL A 25 -58.15 -9.68 10.62
C VAL A 25 -57.34 -8.70 11.47
N LEU A 26 -57.10 -7.52 10.87
CA LEU A 26 -57.12 -6.13 11.40
C LEU A 26 -56.54 -5.90 12.81
N GLY A 27 -55.53 -5.05 13.02
CA GLY A 27 -55.44 -3.67 12.57
C GLY A 27 -55.71 -2.75 13.76
N THR A 28 -54.76 -1.87 14.12
CA THR A 28 -55.00 -0.52 14.68
C THR A 28 -53.68 0.17 15.01
N SER A 29 -53.45 1.27 14.31
CA SER A 29 -52.76 2.47 14.80
C SER A 29 -53.31 2.93 16.16
N HIS A 30 -52.46 3.45 17.05
CA HIS A 30 -52.68 4.59 17.96
C HIS A 30 -51.30 4.93 18.57
N ALA A 31 -50.66 6.05 18.26
CA ALA A 31 -51.01 7.43 18.63
C ALA A 31 -51.29 7.57 20.13
N TYR A 32 -50.28 7.99 20.88
CA TYR A 32 -50.46 8.62 22.18
C TYR A 32 -49.91 10.04 22.13
N HIS A 33 -50.83 10.97 21.89
CA HIS A 33 -50.78 12.34 22.35
C HIS A 33 -51.41 12.38 23.75
N LEU A 34 -50.68 12.83 24.77
CA LEU A 34 -51.21 13.43 26.01
C LEU A 34 -50.15 14.46 26.41
N ALA A 35 -50.35 15.76 26.14
CA ALA A 35 -51.12 16.70 26.96
C ALA A 35 -50.58 16.76 28.40
N GLY A 36 -50.00 17.91 28.76
CA GLY A 36 -49.27 18.13 30.00
C GLY A 36 -50.14 18.25 31.25
N PRO A 37 -49.53 18.72 32.34
CA PRO A 37 -50.10 19.88 32.99
C PRO A 37 -49.08 20.98 33.26
N THR A 38 -49.57 22.19 33.07
CA THR A 38 -49.07 23.45 33.63
C THR A 38 -49.01 23.39 35.15
N ASN A 39 -47.92 23.87 35.75
CA ASN A 39 -47.99 24.75 36.91
C ASN A 39 -46.68 25.53 37.05
N GLY A 40 -46.81 26.85 37.09
CA GLY A 40 -45.72 27.77 37.37
C GLY A 40 -45.81 28.35 38.77
N THR A 41 -44.66 28.71 39.31
CA THR A 41 -44.39 29.73 40.33
C THR A 41 -42.89 30.06 40.19
N ARG A 42 -42.48 31.25 39.70
CA ARG A 42 -42.09 32.45 40.51
C ARG A 42 -41.39 32.04 41.80
N ASP A 43 -40.16 32.45 42.10
CA ASP A 43 -39.73 33.85 42.24
C ASP A 43 -38.18 34.01 42.39
N ASN A 44 -37.66 35.16 41.93
CA ASN A 44 -36.51 36.02 42.37
C ASN A 44 -35.23 35.41 43.03
N GLY A 45 -34.00 35.89 42.81
CA GLY A 45 -33.42 37.10 42.20
C GLY A 45 -31.90 37.15 42.58
N LYS A 46 -30.97 37.60 41.73
CA LYS A 46 -30.29 38.93 41.70
C LYS A 46 -29.25 38.85 40.55
N ARG A 47 -29.32 39.66 39.47
CA ARG A 47 -28.71 41.01 39.24
C ARG A 47 -27.26 41.15 39.74
N SER A 48 -26.28 41.40 38.87
CA SER A 48 -25.92 42.73 38.30
C SER A 48 -25.29 42.60 36.88
N THR A 49 -25.85 43.20 35.80
CA THR A 49 -25.52 44.50 35.14
C THR A 49 -24.09 44.58 34.60
N GLU A 50 -23.75 45.10 33.42
CA GLU A 50 -24.38 45.77 32.25
C GLU A 50 -23.28 45.71 31.17
N ASP A 51 -23.57 45.50 29.89
CA ASP A 51 -23.60 46.62 28.96
C ASP A 51 -24.43 46.32 27.70
N ARG A 52 -25.13 47.36 27.25
CA ARG A 52 -26.22 47.30 26.29
C ARG A 52 -26.06 48.48 25.33
N VAL A 53 -25.90 48.23 24.02
CA VAL A 53 -26.36 49.15 22.98
C VAL A 53 -27.18 48.39 21.92
N ARG A 54 -28.32 49.02 21.59
CA ARG A 54 -29.55 48.63 20.86
C ARG A 54 -29.30 48.21 19.39
N ALA A 55 -29.95 47.22 18.77
CA ALA A 55 -31.38 46.99 18.44
C ALA A 55 -31.95 48.06 17.46
N ARG A 56 -32.48 47.75 16.25
CA ARG A 56 -33.70 46.95 15.93
C ARG A 56 -33.94 46.77 14.39
N PRO A 57 -34.97 45.98 13.95
CA PRO A 57 -34.98 45.13 12.74
C PRO A 57 -36.15 45.38 11.74
N TYR A 58 -36.50 44.34 10.95
CA TYR A 58 -37.61 44.10 9.98
C TYR A 58 -37.17 44.15 8.50
N ARG A 59 -37.53 43.21 7.60
CA ARG A 59 -38.89 42.72 7.30
C ARG A 59 -38.88 41.41 6.48
N THR A 60 -39.86 40.55 6.75
CA THR A 60 -40.28 39.37 5.99
C THR A 60 -41.23 39.77 4.84
N VAL A 61 -41.18 39.11 3.68
CA VAL A 61 -42.34 38.97 2.77
C VAL A 61 -42.41 37.54 2.24
N ARG A 62 -43.59 36.95 2.41
CA ARG A 62 -44.08 35.67 1.88
C ARG A 62 -44.76 35.86 0.52
N ALA A 63 -45.04 34.71 -0.10
CA ALA A 63 -46.13 34.40 -1.05
C ALA A 63 -45.73 34.42 -2.53
N ALA A 64 -46.17 33.49 -3.39
CA ALA A 64 -46.92 32.24 -3.26
C ALA A 64 -47.03 31.61 -4.66
N GLY A 65 -47.21 30.28 -4.71
CA GLY A 65 -47.84 29.52 -5.81
C GLY A 65 -47.02 29.37 -7.09
N GLY A 66 -47.01 28.25 -7.81
CA GLY A 66 -47.74 27.00 -7.65
C GLY A 66 -47.52 26.13 -8.90
N ILE A 67 -47.26 24.84 -8.65
CA ILE A 67 -47.77 23.63 -9.31
C ILE A 67 -47.73 23.43 -10.85
N ILE A 68 -47.24 22.23 -11.22
CA ILE A 68 -47.64 21.26 -12.29
C ILE A 68 -46.74 21.10 -13.54
N SER A 69 -46.38 19.82 -13.73
CA SER A 69 -46.12 19.01 -14.94
C SER A 69 -44.82 19.12 -15.76
N GLU A 70 -44.18 17.95 -15.84
CA GLU A 70 -43.28 17.38 -16.86
C GLU A 70 -43.83 17.46 -18.32
N PRO A 71 -43.27 16.70 -19.31
CA PRO A 71 -41.98 16.84 -19.99
C PRO A 71 -42.17 16.95 -21.53
N GLY A 72 -41.09 17.06 -22.32
CA GLY A 72 -41.11 16.56 -23.71
C GLY A 72 -40.59 17.49 -24.82
N GLU A 73 -39.57 16.94 -25.51
CA GLU A 73 -39.32 16.95 -26.96
C GLU A 73 -39.05 18.24 -27.76
N VAL A 74 -37.81 18.30 -28.27
CA VAL A 74 -37.38 18.41 -29.68
C VAL A 74 -38.26 19.25 -30.63
N PHE A 75 -37.69 20.30 -31.25
CA PHE A 75 -37.53 20.40 -32.71
C PHE A 75 -36.62 21.58 -33.11
N VAL A 76 -35.74 21.28 -34.06
CA VAL A 76 -34.93 22.17 -34.91
C VAL A 76 -35.84 23.09 -35.72
N VAL A 77 -35.48 24.37 -35.96
CA VAL A 77 -35.69 25.10 -37.24
C VAL A 77 -34.85 26.41 -37.31
N SER A 78 -33.98 26.43 -38.33
CA SER A 78 -33.50 27.51 -39.22
C SER A 78 -33.05 28.91 -38.75
N SER A 79 -31.85 29.27 -39.23
CA SER A 79 -31.31 30.62 -39.45
C SER A 79 -32.02 31.39 -40.60
N PRO A 80 -31.73 32.70 -40.75
CA PRO A 80 -31.58 33.29 -42.07
C PRO A 80 -30.22 34.00 -42.28
N ALA A 81 -29.85 34.09 -43.56
CA ALA A 81 -28.57 34.44 -44.16
C ALA A 81 -28.19 35.93 -44.20
N LYS A 82 -26.92 36.22 -44.54
CA LYS A 82 -26.52 37.18 -45.61
C LYS A 82 -25.02 37.12 -45.98
N ASP A 83 -24.80 37.05 -47.30
CA ASP A 83 -23.75 37.63 -48.18
C ASP A 83 -22.25 37.41 -47.85
N GLY A 84 -21.34 37.04 -48.76
CA GLY A 84 -21.34 36.78 -50.21
C GLY A 84 -19.90 36.54 -50.72
N ALA A 85 -19.77 35.82 -51.85
CA ALA A 85 -18.68 35.75 -52.87
C ALA A 85 -17.19 35.59 -52.43
N ASP A 86 -16.32 34.79 -53.04
CA ASP A 86 -16.29 34.29 -54.42
C ASP A 86 -15.26 33.12 -54.60
N ALA A 87 -15.55 32.30 -55.62
CA ALA A 87 -14.69 31.46 -56.46
C ALA A 87 -13.76 30.34 -55.89
N GLY A 88 -14.13 29.08 -56.19
CA GLY A 88 -13.28 27.87 -56.17
C GLY A 88 -12.43 27.71 -57.44
N PRO A 89 -12.24 26.51 -58.03
CA PRO A 89 -12.56 25.13 -57.61
C PRO A 89 -11.27 24.24 -57.65
N THR A 90 -11.22 22.96 -57.26
CA THR A 90 -11.85 21.76 -57.84
C THR A 90 -11.44 20.59 -56.94
N ALA A 91 -12.40 19.87 -56.36
CA ALA A 91 -12.89 18.56 -56.83
C ALA A 91 -11.94 17.40 -56.49
N SER A 92 -12.37 16.24 -56.03
CA SER A 92 -13.69 15.72 -55.69
C SER A 92 -13.45 14.32 -55.12
N ARG A 93 -13.94 14.11 -53.91
CA ARG A 93 -14.70 12.96 -53.37
C ARG A 93 -14.45 11.48 -53.79
N PRO A 94 -14.83 10.55 -52.90
CA PRO A 94 -14.28 9.20 -52.75
C PRO A 94 -15.26 8.08 -53.15
N PHE A 95 -14.80 6.83 -53.25
CA PHE A 95 -15.57 5.57 -53.11
C PHE A 95 -14.55 4.45 -52.80
N LEU A 96 -14.65 3.65 -51.72
CA LEU A 96 -15.55 2.53 -51.39
C LEU A 96 -14.91 1.15 -51.65
N ALA A 97 -14.50 0.51 -50.53
CA ALA A 97 -14.66 -0.89 -50.12
C ALA A 97 -14.05 -2.10 -50.89
N ILE A 98 -13.76 -3.12 -50.05
CA ILE A 98 -13.84 -4.59 -50.24
C ILE A 98 -12.53 -5.40 -50.38
N ARG A 99 -12.27 -6.16 -49.28
CA ARG A 99 -11.75 -7.54 -49.07
C ARG A 99 -10.54 -8.15 -49.83
N ALA A 100 -9.86 -8.96 -49.00
CA ALA A 100 -9.21 -10.27 -49.24
C ALA A 100 -7.69 -10.27 -49.55
N GLY A 101 -6.91 -10.90 -48.66
CA GLY A 101 -5.57 -11.43 -48.97
C GLY A 101 -5.66 -12.80 -49.65
N PRO A 102 -4.67 -13.71 -49.51
CA PRO A 102 -3.24 -13.54 -49.20
C PRO A 102 -2.34 -14.17 -50.30
N THR A 103 -1.03 -13.87 -50.35
CA THR A 103 -0.03 -14.81 -50.90
C THR A 103 1.40 -14.49 -50.47
N THR A 104 2.11 -15.59 -50.24
CA THR A 104 3.50 -15.87 -49.88
C THR A 104 4.59 -15.34 -50.83
N GLY A 105 5.82 -15.20 -50.34
CA GLY A 105 7.03 -15.17 -51.16
C GLY A 105 8.32 -14.82 -50.38
N PHE A 106 9.19 -15.82 -50.20
CA PHE A 106 10.56 -15.72 -49.70
C PHE A 106 11.46 -14.86 -50.61
N ASP A 107 12.51 -14.22 -50.08
CA ASP A 107 13.87 -14.39 -50.60
C ASP A 107 14.98 -13.84 -49.67
N LEU A 108 16.05 -14.64 -49.57
CA LEU A 108 17.34 -14.40 -48.92
C LEU A 108 18.32 -13.77 -49.92
N CYS A 109 19.21 -12.87 -49.48
CA CYS A 109 20.60 -12.79 -49.98
C CYS A 109 21.49 -11.85 -49.14
N HIS A 110 22.80 -12.01 -49.33
CA HIS A 110 23.88 -11.97 -48.34
C HIS A 110 24.90 -10.82 -48.61
N SER A 111 25.43 -10.23 -47.52
CA SER A 111 26.86 -9.83 -47.29
C SER A 111 27.45 -8.53 -47.93
N PRO A 112 28.70 -8.09 -47.60
CA PRO A 112 28.95 -6.91 -46.75
C PRO A 112 30.01 -5.93 -47.32
N LEU A 113 30.24 -4.76 -46.70
CA LEU A 113 31.36 -3.86 -47.09
C LEU A 113 32.13 -3.22 -45.92
N ARG A 114 33.43 -3.07 -46.17
CA ARG A 114 34.59 -2.80 -45.31
C ARG A 114 34.89 -1.30 -45.08
N PHE A 115 35.66 -1.02 -44.02
CA PHE A 115 36.36 0.23 -43.70
C PHE A 115 37.64 0.51 -44.52
N PRO A 116 38.12 1.77 -44.54
CA PRO A 116 39.53 2.14 -44.64
C PRO A 116 40.02 3.19 -43.58
N PRO A 117 41.35 3.52 -43.49
CA PRO A 117 42.07 3.64 -42.21
C PRO A 117 42.71 5.02 -41.84
N LEU A 118 43.40 4.98 -40.68
CA LEU A 118 44.16 5.96 -39.87
C LEU A 118 45.27 6.82 -40.54
N ARG A 119 45.56 8.00 -39.93
CA ARG A 119 46.91 8.63 -39.89
C ARG A 119 47.18 9.39 -38.57
N HIS A 120 48.43 9.25 -38.11
CA HIS A 120 49.11 9.83 -36.93
C HIS A 120 49.51 11.32 -37.08
N PHE A 121 49.77 12.02 -35.96
CA PHE A 121 50.93 12.91 -35.64
C PHE A 121 50.68 13.60 -34.27
N SER A 122 51.39 13.24 -33.19
CA SER A 122 52.62 13.82 -32.57
C SER A 122 52.42 14.96 -31.56
N LEU A 123 52.85 14.72 -30.31
CA LEU A 123 52.99 15.66 -29.17
C LEU A 123 54.22 16.59 -29.35
N PRO A 124 54.29 17.73 -28.63
CA PRO A 124 55.17 17.75 -27.44
C PRO A 124 54.74 18.65 -26.25
N SER A 125 55.30 18.28 -25.09
CA SER A 125 55.75 19.08 -23.92
C SER A 125 54.77 19.81 -23.00
N SER A 126 54.77 19.35 -21.74
CA SER A 126 54.29 19.96 -20.48
C SER A 126 55.14 21.18 -20.04
N PRO A 127 54.66 22.08 -19.14
CA PRO A 127 54.63 21.80 -17.70
C PRO A 127 53.35 22.26 -16.94
N LEU A 128 53.10 21.60 -15.81
CA LEU A 128 52.15 21.95 -14.72
C LEU A 128 52.44 23.35 -14.13
N PRO A 129 51.45 24.09 -13.54
CA PRO A 129 50.86 23.69 -12.25
C PRO A 129 49.39 24.06 -11.95
N SER A 130 48.93 23.50 -10.82
CA SER A 130 47.94 23.99 -9.84
C SER A 130 46.44 24.06 -10.19
N TYR A 131 45.73 23.06 -9.66
CA TYR A 131 44.54 23.10 -8.78
C TYR A 131 43.55 24.30 -8.84
N ILE A 132 42.28 23.91 -9.05
CA ILE A 132 40.96 24.43 -8.63
C ILE A 132 40.03 24.59 -9.86
N PRO A 133 38.91 23.84 -9.95
CA PRO A 133 37.82 24.21 -10.85
C PRO A 133 36.55 24.58 -10.07
N GLU A 134 36.10 25.82 -10.26
CA GLU A 134 34.69 26.20 -10.16
C GLU A 134 34.02 26.06 -11.54
N ASP A 135 32.90 25.36 -11.52
CA ASP A 135 31.67 25.49 -12.30
C ASP A 135 31.62 25.74 -13.82
N SER A 136 30.76 24.88 -14.38
CA SER A 136 29.87 25.05 -15.52
C SER A 136 30.51 24.96 -16.89
N TRP A 137 30.11 23.96 -17.70
CA TRP A 137 29.73 24.15 -19.11
C TRP A 137 28.81 23.00 -19.52
N CYS A 138 27.57 23.35 -19.84
CA CYS A 138 26.52 22.46 -20.31
C CYS A 138 26.61 22.30 -21.84
N LYS A 139 26.52 21.06 -22.37
CA LYS A 139 25.80 20.74 -23.63
C LYS A 139 25.83 19.23 -23.98
N ASN A 140 24.63 18.63 -23.93
CA ASN A 140 23.99 17.80 -24.96
C ASN A 140 24.68 16.51 -25.49
N ARG A 141 24.21 15.33 -25.05
CA ARG A 141 23.21 14.46 -25.73
C ARG A 141 23.30 12.99 -25.27
N ARG A 142 22.12 12.46 -24.90
CA ARG A 142 21.63 11.08 -25.03
C ARG A 142 22.26 9.96 -24.16
N THR A 143 21.36 9.08 -23.73
CA THR A 143 21.52 7.81 -22.99
C THR A 143 22.00 7.92 -21.54
N SER A 144 21.05 8.07 -20.61
CA SER A 144 21.25 7.69 -19.21
C SER A 144 20.99 6.19 -19.08
N ALA A 145 21.98 5.40 -19.48
CA ALA A 145 22.15 4.04 -18.98
C ALA A 145 23.01 4.17 -17.72
N PHE A 146 22.43 3.92 -16.53
CA PHE A 146 23.23 3.79 -15.32
C PHE A 146 23.89 2.40 -15.28
N LEU A 147 25.17 2.41 -14.91
CA LEU A 147 26.10 1.29 -15.00
C LEU A 147 25.68 0.08 -14.15
N LEU A 148 25.18 -0.97 -14.81
CA LEU A 148 25.37 -2.35 -14.40
C LEU A 148 26.82 -2.76 -14.75
N ARG A 149 27.66 -3.00 -13.75
CA ARG A 149 28.85 -3.84 -13.97
C ARG A 149 28.37 -5.28 -14.11
N ARG A 150 28.30 -5.74 -15.37
CA ARG A 150 28.43 -7.16 -15.72
C ARG A 150 29.68 -7.72 -15.07
N PHE A 151 29.54 -8.80 -14.31
CA PHE A 151 30.57 -9.81 -14.22
C PHE A 151 30.01 -11.11 -14.78
N ASP A 152 30.63 -11.56 -15.88
CA ASP A 152 30.36 -12.84 -16.51
C ASP A 152 30.76 -13.98 -15.57
N PHE A 153 29.85 -14.94 -15.41
CA PHE A 153 30.11 -16.24 -14.81
C PHE A 153 31.02 -17.06 -15.74
N ALA A 154 32.15 -17.53 -15.21
CA ALA A 154 32.90 -18.65 -15.76
C ALA A 154 32.58 -19.90 -14.94
N SER A 155 32.18 -20.98 -15.64
CA SER A 155 31.76 -22.25 -15.07
C SER A 155 32.88 -22.97 -14.31
N SER A 156 32.53 -23.74 -13.28
CA SER A 156 33.19 -25.04 -13.08
C SER A 156 32.21 -26.08 -12.55
N ARG A 157 32.28 -27.26 -13.16
CA ARG A 157 31.49 -28.47 -12.91
C ARG A 157 31.92 -29.09 -11.59
N TYR A 158 31.03 -29.74 -10.86
CA TYR A 158 31.32 -31.04 -10.23
C TYR A 158 30.04 -31.88 -10.10
N ALA A 159 30.27 -33.19 -10.14
CA ALA A 159 29.38 -34.23 -10.61
C ALA A 159 28.45 -34.85 -9.55
N GLU A 160 27.48 -35.60 -10.07
CA GLU A 160 26.48 -36.48 -9.45
C GLU A 160 27.02 -37.40 -8.36
N PHE A 161 26.15 -37.73 -7.37
CA PHE A 161 25.92 -39.12 -6.97
C PHE A 161 24.51 -39.33 -6.37
N ASP A 162 23.88 -40.42 -6.83
CA ASP A 162 22.57 -40.98 -6.47
C ASP A 162 22.50 -41.57 -5.06
N SER A 163 21.32 -41.55 -4.42
CA SER A 163 20.59 -42.77 -3.96
C SER A 163 19.37 -42.48 -3.06
N CYS A 164 18.44 -43.45 -3.05
CA CYS A 164 17.01 -43.38 -2.69
C CYS A 164 16.63 -43.67 -1.22
N ARG A 165 15.59 -42.94 -0.73
CA ARG A 165 14.39 -43.31 0.12
C ARG A 165 14.54 -44.10 1.46
N PRO A 166 13.48 -44.20 2.31
CA PRO A 166 12.62 -43.18 2.95
C PRO A 166 12.43 -43.41 4.47
N GLY A 167 11.96 -42.42 5.24
CA GLY A 167 11.52 -42.63 6.63
C GLY A 167 10.82 -41.42 7.22
N SER A 168 9.58 -41.60 7.71
CA SER A 168 8.77 -40.60 8.38
C SER A 168 9.18 -40.43 9.85
N VAL A 169 9.34 -39.20 10.35
CA VAL A 169 8.95 -38.82 11.73
C VAL A 169 8.64 -37.31 11.74
N MET A 170 7.57 -36.94 12.45
CA MET A 170 7.20 -35.57 12.80
C MET A 170 8.33 -34.84 13.53
N ALA A 171 8.59 -33.58 13.18
CA ALA A 171 9.47 -32.72 13.97
C ALA A 171 8.92 -31.29 13.98
N GLU A 172 8.62 -30.82 15.19
CA GLU A 172 8.58 -29.41 15.54
C GLU A 172 9.98 -28.85 15.30
N TYR A 173 10.15 -27.97 14.32
CA TYR A 173 11.43 -27.33 14.04
C TYR A 173 11.47 -25.94 14.65
N PHE A 174 12.33 -25.81 15.66
CA PHE A 174 12.89 -24.55 16.11
C PHE A 174 13.75 -23.96 14.97
N ASN A 175 13.39 -22.76 14.51
CA ASN A 175 14.18 -21.98 13.55
C ASN A 175 15.33 -21.27 14.29
N ASN A 176 16.44 -21.96 14.53
CA ASN A 176 17.64 -21.35 15.12
C ASN A 176 18.90 -21.37 14.23
N ASP A 177 18.85 -21.88 12.99
CA ASP A 177 20.06 -22.03 12.15
C ASP A 177 19.93 -21.39 10.75
N LEU A 178 19.55 -20.11 10.65
CA LEU A 178 19.60 -19.36 9.38
C LEU A 178 20.15 -17.92 9.49
N ASP A 179 20.78 -17.55 10.60
CA ASP A 179 21.37 -16.22 10.77
C ASP A 179 22.74 -16.04 10.05
N ASP A 180 23.34 -17.11 9.52
CA ASP A 180 24.72 -17.08 8.97
C ASP A 180 24.83 -17.02 7.42
N ILE A 181 23.77 -16.67 6.69
CA ILE A 181 23.86 -16.45 5.22
C ILE A 181 23.12 -15.17 4.80
N VAL A 182 23.41 -14.07 5.47
CA VAL A 182 23.06 -12.71 5.03
C VAL A 182 24.29 -11.81 5.18
N GLU A 183 25.40 -12.20 4.56
CA GLU A 183 26.47 -11.28 4.21
C GLU A 183 26.70 -11.40 2.70
N ASP A 184 26.91 -10.25 2.06
CA ASP A 184 27.21 -10.05 0.64
C ASP A 184 26.05 -9.75 -0.32
N TYR A 185 25.03 -8.96 0.02
CA TYR A 185 24.30 -8.19 -1.02
C TYR A 185 23.76 -6.85 -0.49
N TYR A 186 24.28 -5.77 -1.10
CA TYR A 186 24.08 -4.34 -0.83
C TYR A 186 24.80 -3.77 0.39
N ASP A 187 25.87 -3.02 0.08
CA ASP A 187 26.51 -2.05 0.96
C ASP A 187 25.50 -0.93 1.29
N THR A 188 24.71 -1.13 2.34
CA THR A 188 23.97 -0.09 3.07
C THR A 188 24.84 0.56 4.14
N GLY A 189 26.12 0.78 3.82
CA GLY A 189 27.15 1.33 4.72
C GLY A 189 26.90 2.72 5.30
N ASP A 190 25.75 3.36 5.06
CA ASP A 190 25.41 4.68 5.63
C ASP A 190 24.20 4.68 6.60
N PHE A 191 23.51 3.55 6.83
CA PHE A 191 22.47 3.45 7.88
C PHE A 191 22.84 2.49 9.03
N ASP A 192 23.78 1.57 8.80
CA ASP A 192 24.15 0.52 9.77
C ASP A 192 25.32 0.91 10.70
N TYR A 193 25.87 2.11 10.56
CA TYR A 193 27.04 2.53 11.36
C TYR A 193 26.77 2.68 12.86
N PHE A 194 25.50 2.68 13.28
CA PHE A 194 25.15 2.77 14.70
C PHE A 194 24.62 1.47 15.30
N ASP A 195 24.02 0.54 14.53
CA ASP A 195 23.54 -0.71 15.12
C ASP A 195 24.68 -1.70 15.45
N ASN A 196 25.84 -1.55 14.81
CA ASN A 196 26.97 -2.47 14.99
C ASN A 196 27.97 -2.06 16.10
N GLU A 197 27.84 -0.88 16.73
CA GLU A 197 28.72 -0.46 17.83
C GLU A 197 28.13 -0.73 19.24
N PHE A 198 26.93 -1.33 19.33
CA PHE A 198 26.24 -1.61 20.60
C PHE A 198 26.47 -3.01 21.18
N VAL A 199 27.68 -3.55 21.06
CA VAL A 199 28.13 -4.71 21.85
C VAL A 199 29.04 -4.20 22.96
N LEU A 200 28.62 -4.40 24.21
CA LEU A 200 29.44 -4.12 25.39
C LEU A 200 30.79 -4.85 25.27
N ASP A 201 31.88 -4.08 25.39
CA ASP A 201 33.24 -4.58 25.54
C ASP A 201 33.36 -5.29 26.90
N ASP A 202 33.23 -6.62 26.91
CA ASP A 202 33.45 -7.44 28.10
C ASP A 202 34.92 -7.90 28.13
N GLN A 203 35.82 -6.97 28.44
CA GLN A 203 37.20 -7.26 28.82
C GLN A 203 37.44 -6.80 30.27
N GLN A 204 37.13 -7.67 31.23
CA GLN A 204 37.97 -8.04 32.38
C GLN A 204 37.14 -8.63 33.53
N ALA A 205 37.03 -9.96 33.58
CA ALA A 205 36.95 -10.69 34.85
C ALA A 205 37.31 -12.17 34.63
N HIS A 206 38.58 -12.52 34.88
CA HIS A 206 38.94 -13.90 35.17
C HIS A 206 38.39 -14.28 36.55
N GLY A 207 37.57 -15.33 36.64
CA GLY A 207 37.33 -16.01 37.91
C GLY A 207 36.05 -16.85 38.00
N ASN A 208 36.21 -18.15 37.77
CA ASN A 208 35.35 -19.28 38.17
C ASN A 208 33.95 -19.42 37.52
N ASP A 209 33.92 -20.29 36.51
CA ASP A 209 32.79 -21.14 36.16
C ASP A 209 32.47 -22.10 37.32
N SER A 210 31.30 -21.95 37.92
CA SER A 210 30.43 -23.03 38.39
C SER A 210 29.28 -22.41 39.19
N GLU A 211 28.08 -22.92 38.94
CA GLU A 211 26.80 -22.49 39.52
C GLU A 211 26.11 -21.33 38.78
N LEU A 212 25.31 -21.69 37.77
CA LEU A 212 23.89 -21.31 37.67
C LEU A 212 23.21 -22.11 36.53
N GLU A 213 23.32 -23.44 36.60
CA GLU A 213 22.31 -24.33 36.01
C GLU A 213 21.39 -24.77 37.14
N ASN A 214 20.16 -24.22 37.14
CA ASN A 214 18.90 -24.80 37.62
C ASN A 214 17.95 -23.68 38.10
N VAL A 215 17.23 -23.09 37.15
CA VAL A 215 15.84 -22.65 37.39
C VAL A 215 15.01 -23.06 36.17
N ASP A 216 14.73 -24.35 36.06
CA ASP A 216 13.53 -24.82 35.36
C ASP A 216 12.34 -24.59 36.30
N ASP A 217 11.69 -23.43 36.19
CA ASP A 217 10.30 -23.22 36.61
C ASP A 217 9.67 -22.00 35.88
N LEU A 218 8.70 -22.29 35.01
CA LEU A 218 7.60 -21.41 34.52
C LEU A 218 7.94 -20.27 33.51
N GLY A 219 7.45 -20.45 32.28
CA GLY A 219 7.57 -19.50 31.18
C GLY A 219 6.79 -18.18 31.31
N THR A 220 7.25 -17.16 30.59
CA THR A 220 6.49 -16.03 29.99
C THR A 220 7.48 -15.10 29.25
N GLN A 221 7.37 -14.97 27.92
CA GLN A 221 6.77 -13.77 27.31
C GLN A 221 7.28 -12.43 27.89
N LYS A 222 8.50 -11.96 27.56
CA LYS A 222 8.97 -10.62 27.97
C LYS A 222 9.46 -9.69 26.84
N ASN A 223 9.18 -10.03 25.58
CA ASN A 223 9.51 -9.16 24.44
C ASN A 223 8.33 -8.31 23.96
N ASP A 224 7.11 -8.71 24.32
CA ASP A 224 5.89 -8.01 23.94
C ASP A 224 5.56 -6.89 24.95
N THR A 225 4.72 -5.96 24.52
CA THR A 225 4.24 -4.88 25.39
C THR A 225 2.73 -4.78 25.29
N SER A 226 2.06 -4.94 26.44
CA SER A 226 0.62 -4.77 26.58
C SER A 226 0.23 -3.31 26.79
N ALA A 227 -1.01 -2.94 26.46
CA ALA A 227 -1.55 -1.62 26.79
C ALA A 227 -1.48 -1.27 28.29
N SER A 228 -1.59 -2.25 29.19
CA SER A 228 -1.44 -2.02 30.64
C SER A 228 -0.01 -1.64 31.02
N GLU A 229 1.00 -2.33 30.49
CA GLU A 229 2.39 -1.99 30.75
C GLU A 229 2.75 -0.63 30.15
N TYR A 230 2.28 -0.33 28.94
CA TYR A 230 2.48 0.97 28.31
C TYR A 230 1.89 2.11 29.14
N ARG A 231 0.66 1.95 29.65
CA ARG A 231 0.05 2.93 30.58
C ARG A 231 0.81 3.07 31.89
N ASN A 232 1.56 2.05 32.30
CA ASN A 232 2.43 2.07 33.48
C ASN A 232 3.83 2.63 33.19
N GLY A 233 4.06 3.18 31.99
CA GLY A 233 5.30 3.86 31.61
C GLY A 233 6.31 3.01 30.84
N LYS A 234 6.01 1.74 30.53
CA LYS A 234 6.84 0.94 29.61
C LYS A 234 6.76 1.54 28.20
N ASP A 235 7.86 1.58 27.47
CA ASP A 235 7.86 2.00 26.06
C ASP A 235 6.98 1.06 25.21
N MET A 236 6.26 1.59 24.22
CA MET A 236 5.31 0.81 23.42
C MET A 236 5.97 -0.32 22.63
N GLN A 237 7.23 -0.12 22.19
CA GLN A 237 8.03 -1.13 21.51
C GLN A 237 8.81 -2.03 22.49
N GLY A 238 8.74 -1.71 23.78
CA GLY A 238 9.52 -2.38 24.82
C GLY A 238 11.00 -2.00 24.81
N ILE A 239 11.36 -0.81 24.28
CA ILE A 239 12.73 -0.30 24.33
C ILE A 239 13.07 0.07 25.78
N PRO A 240 14.11 -0.52 26.40
CA PRO A 240 14.47 -0.26 27.79
C PRO A 240 15.35 0.99 27.89
N TRP A 241 14.77 2.16 27.64
CA TRP A 241 15.47 3.45 27.63
C TRP A 241 16.27 3.72 28.91
N GLU A 242 15.83 3.18 30.05
CA GLU A 242 16.53 3.30 31.34
C GLU A 242 17.86 2.54 31.40
N ARG A 243 18.11 1.64 30.45
CA ARG A 243 19.36 0.86 30.33
C ARG A 243 20.27 1.37 29.22
N LEU A 244 19.79 2.32 28.41
CA LEU A 244 20.53 2.88 27.29
C LEU A 244 21.27 4.16 27.70
N ILE A 245 22.31 4.48 26.94
CA ILE A 245 23.15 5.68 27.16
C ILE A 245 22.34 6.97 26.96
N PHE A 246 21.35 6.92 26.06
CA PHE A 246 20.49 8.04 25.73
C PHE A 246 19.09 7.82 26.27
N SER A 247 18.49 8.88 26.80
CA SER A 247 17.04 8.90 27.00
C SER A 247 16.31 8.86 25.65
N ARG A 248 15.03 8.47 25.68
CA ARG A 248 14.15 8.47 24.50
C ARG A 248 14.16 9.81 23.77
N ASP A 249 14.11 10.92 24.51
CA ASP A 249 14.03 12.27 23.94
C ASP A 249 15.36 12.71 23.33
N GLU A 250 16.49 12.41 23.98
CA GLU A 250 17.82 12.67 23.41
C GLU A 250 18.02 11.90 22.11
N TYR A 251 17.65 10.62 22.09
CA TYR A 251 17.74 9.78 20.90
C TYR A 251 16.81 10.29 19.77
N ARG A 252 15.57 10.70 20.10
CA ARG A 252 14.65 11.34 19.15
C ARG A 252 15.23 12.63 18.55
N GLN A 253 15.83 13.49 19.36
CA GLN A 253 16.45 14.72 18.86
C GLN A 253 17.67 14.44 17.98
N MET A 254 18.46 13.43 18.33
CA MET A 254 19.56 12.96 17.49
C MET A 254 19.06 12.44 16.15
N ARG A 255 18.03 11.58 16.15
CA ARG A 255 17.38 11.05 14.94
C ARG A 255 16.91 12.17 14.01
N LEU A 256 16.19 13.15 14.53
CA LEU A 256 15.69 14.27 13.71
C LEU A 256 16.81 15.11 13.07
N LYS A 257 17.98 15.22 13.72
CA LYS A 257 19.13 15.98 13.19
C LYS A 257 19.94 15.20 12.16
N MET A 258 20.06 13.87 12.36
CA MET A 258 20.95 13.02 11.57
C MET A 258 20.24 12.34 10.40
N TYR A 259 18.91 12.28 10.39
CA TYR A 259 18.17 11.58 9.34
C TYR A 259 18.32 12.31 7.99
N MET A 260 19.05 11.68 7.08
CA MET A 260 19.26 12.18 5.72
C MET A 260 18.15 11.73 4.79
N ASN A 261 17.66 12.66 3.99
CA ASN A 261 16.68 12.37 2.95
C ASN A 261 17.35 12.39 1.59
N TYR A 262 16.99 11.43 0.75
CA TYR A 262 17.32 11.49 -0.67
C TYR A 262 16.56 12.65 -1.34
N GLU A 263 17.19 13.26 -2.33
CA GLU A 263 16.60 14.26 -3.21
C GLU A 263 16.90 13.80 -4.64
N ASN A 264 15.87 13.39 -5.39
CA ASN A 264 16.10 12.88 -6.75
C ASN A 264 16.09 14.01 -7.78
N THR A 265 15.49 15.14 -7.43
CA THR A 265 15.42 16.32 -8.27
C THR A 265 16.24 17.45 -7.66
N SER A 266 16.64 18.41 -8.50
CA SER A 266 17.30 19.65 -8.07
C SER A 266 16.30 20.78 -7.84
N ILE A 267 14.99 20.49 -7.76
CA ILE A 267 13.95 21.51 -7.61
C ILE A 267 14.02 22.06 -6.17
N PRO A 268 14.21 23.39 -6.00
CA PRO A 268 14.22 23.98 -4.67
C PRO A 268 12.90 23.73 -3.94
N ARG A 269 12.98 23.35 -2.67
CA ARG A 269 11.81 23.14 -1.80
C ARG A 269 11.43 24.40 -1.02
N ASP A 270 11.96 25.54 -1.44
CA ASP A 270 11.73 26.84 -0.83
C ASP A 270 10.24 27.21 -0.90
N GLY A 271 9.64 27.48 0.25
CA GLY A 271 8.23 27.84 0.33
C GLY A 271 7.26 26.67 0.37
N LEU A 272 7.72 25.41 0.23
CA LEU A 272 6.86 24.23 0.39
C LEU A 272 6.19 24.22 1.77
N GLU A 273 6.91 24.65 2.81
CA GLU A 273 6.34 24.81 4.16
C GLU A 273 5.18 25.80 4.23
N LYS A 274 5.14 26.80 3.33
CA LYS A 274 4.05 27.79 3.28
C LYS A 274 2.81 27.25 2.58
N GLU A 275 2.96 26.26 1.70
CA GLU A 275 1.85 25.53 1.09
C GLU A 275 1.24 24.51 2.05
N CYS A 276 2.03 24.00 3.00
CA CYS A 276 1.59 23.02 3.97
C CYS A 276 0.47 23.55 4.86
N LYS A 277 -0.56 22.72 5.02
CA LYS A 277 -1.69 22.98 5.91
C LYS A 277 -1.20 23.02 7.36
N ASN A 278 -1.73 23.97 8.13
CA ASN A 278 -1.54 23.99 9.58
C ASN A 278 -2.41 22.89 10.21
N VAL A 279 -1.75 21.91 10.83
CA VAL A 279 -2.40 20.73 11.41
C VAL A 279 -2.25 20.76 12.93
N ASP A 280 -3.34 20.45 13.63
CA ASP A 280 -3.35 20.22 15.07
C ASP A 280 -3.14 18.73 15.37
N HIS A 281 -1.95 18.40 15.90
CA HIS A 281 -1.54 17.03 16.23
C HIS A 281 -2.01 16.55 17.62
N LYS A 282 -2.87 17.31 18.32
CA LYS A 282 -3.35 16.97 19.67
C LYS A 282 -4.47 15.93 19.69
N SER A 283 -4.99 15.54 18.53
CA SER A 283 -6.08 14.56 18.49
C SER A 283 -5.56 13.15 18.73
N THR A 284 -6.42 12.29 19.31
CA THR A 284 -6.13 10.86 19.48
C THR A 284 -7.31 10.08 18.92
N PHE A 285 -7.08 9.39 17.81
CA PHE A 285 -8.06 8.56 17.11
C PHE A 285 -7.89 7.08 17.44
N TYR A 286 -6.67 6.64 17.70
CA TYR A 286 -6.30 5.29 18.08
C TYR A 286 -5.47 5.27 19.36
N ASP A 287 -5.77 4.33 20.24
CA ASP A 287 -5.01 4.06 21.46
C ASP A 287 -4.11 2.83 21.24
N PHE A 288 -2.89 2.86 21.75
CA PHE A 288 -2.02 1.69 21.74
C PHE A 288 -2.70 0.51 22.44
N HIS A 289 -2.72 -0.65 21.76
CA HIS A 289 -3.36 -1.87 22.25
C HIS A 289 -2.32 -2.93 22.63
N TYR A 290 -1.39 -3.22 21.72
CA TYR A 290 -0.44 -4.31 21.90
C TYR A 290 0.77 -4.16 20.97
N ASN A 291 1.91 -4.67 21.40
CA ASN A 291 3.09 -4.88 20.56
C ASN A 291 3.54 -6.32 20.65
N THR A 292 3.76 -6.98 19.51
CA THR A 292 4.42 -8.29 19.44
C THR A 292 5.78 -8.21 18.76
N ARG A 293 6.79 -8.83 19.36
CA ARG A 293 8.12 -9.04 18.73
C ARG A 293 8.28 -10.46 18.19
N LEU A 294 7.26 -11.30 18.32
CA LEU A 294 7.25 -12.67 17.77
C LEU A 294 7.15 -12.68 16.24
N VAL A 295 6.56 -11.62 15.68
CA VAL A 295 6.49 -11.41 14.24
C VAL A 295 7.04 -10.02 13.92
N LYS A 296 7.92 -9.94 12.92
CA LYS A 296 8.51 -8.69 12.46
C LYS A 296 8.65 -8.70 10.96
N SER A 297 8.41 -7.54 10.36
CA SER A 297 8.62 -7.38 8.93
C SER A 297 10.09 -7.11 8.64
N THR A 298 10.51 -7.51 7.44
CA THR A 298 11.85 -7.21 6.93
C THR A 298 11.73 -6.42 5.65
N ILE A 299 12.45 -5.31 5.58
CA ILE A 299 12.57 -4.49 4.38
C ILE A 299 13.96 -4.74 3.80
N VAL A 300 14.04 -4.96 2.50
CA VAL A 300 15.32 -5.19 1.79
C VAL A 300 15.62 -4.02 0.85
N HIS A 301 14.72 -3.02 0.75
CA HIS A 301 14.89 -1.90 -0.19
C HIS A 301 14.17 -0.62 0.23
N PHE A 302 14.82 0.51 0.01
CA PHE A 302 14.34 1.83 0.40
C PHE A 302 13.06 2.29 -0.33
N GLN A 303 12.78 1.77 -1.53
CA GLN A 303 11.59 2.11 -2.32
C GLN A 303 10.28 1.46 -1.82
N LEU A 304 10.35 0.41 -1.00
CA LEU A 304 9.26 -0.53 -0.76
C LEU A 304 8.71 -0.45 0.67
N ARG A 305 7.41 -0.16 0.83
CA ARG A 305 6.93 0.32 2.13
C ARG A 305 5.50 -0.09 2.51
N ASN A 306 4.85 -0.99 1.76
CA ASN A 306 3.63 -1.65 2.25
C ASN A 306 3.71 -3.17 2.16
N LEU A 307 4.21 -3.75 3.24
CA LEU A 307 4.44 -5.19 3.40
C LEU A 307 3.47 -5.81 4.41
N ILE A 308 2.36 -5.13 4.74
CA ILE A 308 1.43 -5.54 5.78
C ILE A 308 0.00 -5.35 5.29
N TRP A 309 -0.87 -6.32 5.58
CA TRP A 309 -2.25 -6.28 5.13
C TRP A 309 -3.21 -6.97 6.10
N ALA A 310 -4.09 -6.20 6.71
CA ALA A 310 -5.13 -6.71 7.59
C ALA A 310 -6.36 -7.16 6.78
N THR A 311 -6.85 -8.36 7.05
CA THR A 311 -8.09 -8.90 6.46
C THR A 311 -9.23 -8.97 7.47
N SER A 312 -8.93 -8.82 8.75
CA SER A 312 -9.91 -8.68 9.83
C SER A 312 -9.31 -7.83 10.95
N LYS A 313 -10.08 -7.57 12.00
CA LYS A 313 -9.56 -7.00 13.25
C LYS A 313 -8.44 -7.84 13.88
N HIS A 314 -8.42 -9.13 13.59
CA HIS A 314 -7.57 -10.11 14.26
C HIS A 314 -6.59 -10.80 13.33
N ASP A 315 -6.70 -10.61 12.02
CA ASP A 315 -5.90 -11.31 11.03
C ASP A 315 -5.15 -10.31 10.17
N VAL A 316 -3.83 -10.44 10.19
CA VAL A 316 -2.92 -9.59 9.44
C VAL A 316 -1.85 -10.44 8.78
N TYR A 317 -1.57 -10.11 7.54
CA TYR A 317 -0.51 -10.72 6.75
C TYR A 317 0.67 -9.76 6.75
N MET A 318 1.89 -10.30 6.78
CA MET A 318 3.11 -9.51 6.75
C MET A 318 4.23 -10.26 6.04
N VAL A 319 5.09 -9.54 5.32
CA VAL A 319 6.31 -10.13 4.75
C VAL A 319 7.37 -10.24 5.84
N GLN A 320 7.98 -11.42 5.96
CA GLN A 320 9.11 -11.72 6.83
C GLN A 320 10.14 -12.55 6.04
N ASN A 321 11.33 -12.01 5.85
CA ASN A 321 12.38 -12.55 4.99
C ASN A 321 11.86 -12.81 3.56
N TYR A 322 11.79 -14.08 3.17
CA TYR A 322 11.31 -14.53 1.86
C TYR A 322 9.84 -14.97 1.90
N SER A 323 9.17 -14.85 3.04
CA SER A 323 7.87 -15.48 3.28
C SER A 323 6.78 -14.45 3.53
N VAL A 324 5.55 -14.79 3.13
CA VAL A 324 4.36 -14.11 3.65
C VAL A 324 3.85 -14.90 4.84
N MET A 325 3.78 -14.24 5.98
CA MET A 325 3.28 -14.77 7.23
C MET A 325 1.87 -14.25 7.48
N HIS A 326 0.99 -15.10 7.98
CA HIS A 326 -0.26 -14.71 8.61
C HIS A 326 -0.04 -14.68 10.12
N TRP A 327 -0.54 -13.63 10.77
CA TRP A 327 -0.56 -13.49 12.22
C TRP A 327 -2.01 -13.30 12.68
N SER A 328 -2.43 -14.14 13.63
CA SER A 328 -3.67 -13.96 14.35
C SER A 328 -3.40 -13.24 15.67
N SER A 329 -3.86 -11.98 15.79
CA SER A 329 -3.76 -11.22 17.05
C SER A 329 -4.61 -11.82 18.16
N LEU A 330 -5.73 -12.47 17.80
CA LEU A 330 -6.62 -13.14 18.75
C LEU A 330 -5.97 -14.41 19.33
N LEU A 331 -5.39 -15.25 18.48
CA LEU A 331 -4.75 -16.51 18.90
C LEU A 331 -3.29 -16.35 19.32
N ARG A 332 -2.71 -15.16 19.08
CA ARG A 332 -1.28 -14.85 19.27
C ARG A 332 -0.38 -15.89 18.62
N ARG A 333 -0.71 -16.27 17.38
CA ARG A 333 -0.02 -17.30 16.61
C ARG A 333 0.18 -16.88 15.16
N GLY A 334 1.37 -17.17 14.65
CA GLY A 334 1.71 -17.01 13.24
C GLY A 334 1.65 -18.33 12.46
N SER A 335 1.44 -18.23 11.16
CA SER A 335 1.60 -19.33 10.21
C SER A 335 2.18 -18.83 8.89
N GLU A 336 3.03 -19.64 8.26
CA GLU A 336 3.59 -19.33 6.95
C GLU A 336 2.55 -19.62 5.85
N VAL A 337 2.31 -18.63 4.98
CA VAL A 337 1.28 -18.68 3.92
C VAL A 337 1.90 -18.93 2.56
N VAL A 338 3.05 -18.30 2.29
CA VAL A 338 3.86 -18.46 1.09
C VAL A 338 5.32 -18.48 1.51
N ASN A 339 6.08 -19.48 1.06
CA ASN A 339 7.53 -19.56 1.24
C ASN A 339 8.23 -19.26 -0.08
N GLY A 340 8.83 -18.08 -0.20
CA GLY A 340 9.59 -17.68 -1.38
C GLY A 340 11.02 -18.21 -1.42
N ALA A 341 11.60 -18.63 -0.30
CA ALA A 341 12.98 -19.13 -0.24
C ALA A 341 13.14 -20.44 -1.03
N GLY A 342 12.11 -21.29 -0.97
CA GLY A 342 12.02 -22.54 -1.72
C GLY A 342 11.63 -22.38 -3.18
N LYS A 343 11.22 -23.51 -3.78
CA LYS A 343 10.60 -23.53 -5.11
C LYS A 343 9.12 -23.20 -4.97
N VAL A 344 8.66 -22.18 -5.68
CA VAL A 344 7.25 -21.83 -5.80
C VAL A 344 6.71 -22.46 -7.07
N VAL A 345 5.92 -23.52 -6.91
CA VAL A 345 5.31 -24.27 -8.02
C VAL A 345 3.79 -24.06 -7.98
N PRO A 346 3.20 -23.46 -9.04
CA PRO A 346 1.75 -23.35 -9.14
C PRO A 346 1.06 -24.70 -9.14
N THR A 347 0.04 -24.85 -8.29
CA THR A 347 -0.74 -26.09 -8.18
C THR A 347 -1.92 -26.13 -9.15
N GLN A 348 -2.27 -24.99 -9.73
CA GLN A 348 -3.42 -24.84 -10.63
C GLN A 348 -2.97 -24.52 -12.05
N LYS A 349 -3.77 -24.97 -13.03
CA LYS A 349 -3.56 -24.65 -14.45
C LYS A 349 -4.70 -23.76 -14.91
N HIS A 350 -4.38 -22.55 -15.34
CA HIS A 350 -5.36 -21.60 -15.86
C HIS A 350 -5.24 -21.50 -17.38
N ARG A 351 -6.37 -21.60 -18.09
CA ARG A 351 -6.38 -21.53 -19.57
C ARG A 351 -5.93 -20.14 -20.02
N GLY A 352 -4.97 -20.08 -20.93
CA GLY A 352 -4.48 -18.81 -21.50
C GLY A 352 -3.39 -18.12 -20.67
N SER A 353 -3.06 -18.66 -19.49
CA SER A 353 -1.86 -18.26 -18.75
C SER A 353 -0.82 -19.39 -18.80
N SER A 354 0.46 -19.02 -18.77
CA SER A 354 1.58 -19.95 -18.69
C SER A 354 2.28 -19.76 -17.34
N PRO A 355 1.81 -20.44 -16.27
CA PRO A 355 2.46 -20.35 -14.97
C PRO A 355 3.91 -20.84 -15.07
N GLN A 356 4.81 -20.11 -14.41
CA GLN A 356 6.22 -20.45 -14.30
C GLN A 356 6.53 -20.87 -12.87
N GLN A 357 7.40 -21.86 -12.73
CA GLN A 357 8.02 -22.15 -11.44
C GLN A 357 9.00 -21.02 -11.11
N LEU A 358 8.93 -20.53 -9.88
CA LEU A 358 9.88 -19.57 -9.34
C LEU A 358 10.73 -20.22 -8.25
N SER A 359 11.83 -19.57 -7.88
CA SER A 359 12.69 -20.02 -6.79
C SER A 359 13.42 -18.85 -6.16
N ARG A 360 13.59 -18.86 -4.83
CA ARG A 360 14.29 -17.80 -4.08
C ARG A 360 13.70 -16.41 -4.33
N VAL A 361 12.37 -16.33 -4.33
CA VAL A 361 11.63 -15.09 -4.51
C VAL A 361 11.76 -14.25 -3.24
N GLN A 362 12.49 -13.15 -3.32
CA GLN A 362 12.46 -12.09 -2.31
C GLN A 362 11.22 -11.25 -2.55
N ILE A 363 10.34 -11.15 -1.57
CA ILE A 363 9.06 -10.46 -1.72
C ILE A 363 9.28 -8.95 -1.53
N SER A 364 8.86 -8.16 -2.51
CA SER A 364 8.99 -6.71 -2.52
C SER A 364 7.70 -5.98 -2.14
N THR A 365 6.55 -6.59 -2.35
CA THR A 365 5.24 -5.97 -2.17
C THR A 365 4.16 -7.04 -2.04
N MET A 366 3.05 -6.74 -1.38
CA MET A 366 1.92 -7.65 -1.31
C MET A 366 0.58 -6.94 -1.13
N SER A 367 -0.50 -7.62 -1.50
CA SER A 367 -1.88 -7.21 -1.24
C SER A 367 -2.75 -8.43 -0.98
N VAL A 368 -3.72 -8.31 -0.06
CA VAL A 368 -4.64 -9.40 0.28
C VAL A 368 -6.08 -8.90 0.24
N LYS A 369 -6.92 -9.46 -0.63
CA LYS A 369 -8.31 -9.03 -0.75
C LYS A 369 -9.17 -10.16 -1.28
N ASP A 370 -10.38 -10.31 -0.74
CA ASP A 370 -11.36 -11.30 -1.21
C ASP A 370 -10.78 -12.72 -1.32
N ASN A 371 -10.06 -13.18 -0.28
CA ASN A 371 -9.33 -14.46 -0.24
C ASN A 371 -8.19 -14.63 -1.25
N LEU A 372 -7.84 -13.61 -2.02
CA LEU A 372 -6.69 -13.62 -2.91
C LEU A 372 -5.52 -12.88 -2.25
N LEU A 373 -4.39 -13.55 -2.12
CA LEU A 373 -3.10 -12.96 -1.79
C LEU A 373 -2.31 -12.81 -3.09
N VAL A 374 -1.76 -11.62 -3.32
CA VAL A 374 -0.83 -11.33 -4.41
C VAL A 374 0.46 -10.81 -3.80
N ALA A 375 1.59 -11.32 -4.26
CA ALA A 375 2.92 -10.87 -3.86
C ALA A 375 3.78 -10.61 -5.10
N GLY A 376 4.50 -9.49 -5.10
CA GLY A 376 5.51 -9.16 -6.10
C GLY A 376 6.92 -9.46 -5.56
N GLY A 377 7.86 -9.72 -6.47
CA GLY A 377 9.25 -9.99 -6.11
C GLY A 377 10.27 -8.99 -6.68
N PHE A 378 11.48 -9.06 -6.12
CA PHE A 378 12.62 -8.21 -6.48
C PHE A 378 13.20 -8.44 -7.88
N GLN A 379 12.92 -9.58 -8.51
CA GLN A 379 13.37 -9.91 -9.87
C GLN A 379 12.18 -10.01 -10.84
N GLY A 380 11.16 -9.19 -10.62
CA GLY A 380 9.98 -9.12 -11.49
C GLY A 380 9.00 -10.27 -11.28
N GLU A 381 9.08 -10.99 -10.17
CA GLU A 381 8.17 -12.10 -9.90
C GLU A 381 6.78 -11.63 -9.50
N LEU A 382 5.78 -12.44 -9.85
CA LEU A 382 4.41 -12.32 -9.38
C LEU A 382 3.95 -13.68 -8.86
N ILE A 383 3.39 -13.71 -7.65
CA ILE A 383 2.79 -14.86 -7.00
C ILE A 383 1.35 -14.52 -6.62
N CYS A 384 0.41 -15.40 -6.96
CA CYS A 384 -1.00 -15.29 -6.58
C CYS A 384 -1.42 -16.58 -5.86
N LYS A 385 -2.02 -16.44 -4.68
CA LYS A 385 -2.50 -17.55 -3.85
C LYS A 385 -3.91 -17.29 -3.36
N SER A 386 -4.80 -18.24 -3.63
CA SER A 386 -6.10 -18.30 -2.97
C SER A 386 -5.90 -18.83 -1.55
N LEU A 387 -6.33 -18.08 -0.54
CA LEU A 387 -6.10 -18.37 0.88
C LEU A 387 -6.92 -19.55 1.37
N ASP A 388 -8.04 -19.84 0.72
CA ASP A 388 -8.93 -20.98 0.98
C ASP A 388 -8.45 -22.29 0.31
N GLN A 389 -7.45 -22.22 -0.57
CA GLN A 389 -6.92 -23.38 -1.31
C GLN A 389 -5.47 -23.69 -0.92
N PRO A 390 -5.06 -24.98 -0.96
CA PRO A 390 -3.67 -25.35 -0.73
C PRO A 390 -2.78 -24.97 -1.92
N GLY A 391 -1.54 -24.57 -1.61
CA GLY A 391 -0.52 -24.21 -2.62
C GLY A 391 -0.72 -22.83 -3.25
N VAL A 392 0.08 -22.54 -4.28
CA VAL A 392 0.06 -21.28 -5.04
C VAL A 392 -0.81 -21.44 -6.28
N SER A 393 -1.74 -20.51 -6.49
CA SER A 393 -2.70 -20.57 -7.61
C SER A 393 -2.03 -20.22 -8.93
N PHE A 394 -1.12 -19.24 -8.93
CA PHE A 394 -0.41 -18.80 -10.12
C PHE A 394 0.93 -18.16 -9.73
N SER A 395 1.94 -18.31 -10.58
CA SER A 395 3.17 -17.52 -10.50
C SER A 395 3.79 -17.32 -11.87
N THR A 396 4.49 -16.20 -12.06
CA THR A 396 5.20 -15.89 -13.31
C THR A 396 6.30 -14.86 -13.08
N LYS A 397 7.21 -14.72 -14.05
CA LYS A 397 8.13 -13.58 -14.15
C LYS A 397 7.56 -12.55 -15.13
N LEU A 398 7.48 -11.28 -14.71
CA LEU A 398 6.87 -10.17 -15.48
C LEU A 398 7.83 -9.57 -16.52
N ASN A 399 9.13 -9.70 -16.28
CA ASN A 399 10.24 -9.32 -17.16
C ASN A 399 11.43 -10.25 -16.89
N ASP A 400 12.32 -10.40 -17.86
CA ASP A 400 13.52 -11.24 -17.70
C ASP A 400 14.70 -10.48 -17.09
N ASP A 401 14.67 -9.14 -17.17
CA ASP A 401 15.77 -8.23 -16.81
C ASP A 401 15.97 -8.07 -15.29
N GLY A 402 15.08 -8.65 -14.48
CA GLY A 402 15.20 -8.65 -13.02
C GLY A 402 14.75 -7.34 -12.38
N ASP A 403 13.88 -6.60 -13.05
CA ASP A 403 13.31 -5.36 -12.52
C ASP A 403 12.32 -5.65 -11.37
N ILE A 404 12.45 -4.90 -10.28
CA ILE A 404 11.60 -5.06 -9.09
C ILE A 404 10.13 -4.82 -9.43
N THR A 405 9.25 -5.69 -8.91
CA THR A 405 7.81 -5.43 -8.85
C THR A 405 7.55 -4.51 -7.66
N ASN A 406 7.37 -3.22 -7.90
CA ASN A 406 7.28 -2.20 -6.86
C ASN A 406 5.94 -2.21 -6.11
N ALA A 407 4.84 -2.39 -6.84
CA ALA A 407 3.51 -2.43 -6.23
C ALA A 407 2.62 -3.49 -6.89
N VAL A 408 1.81 -4.13 -6.05
CA VAL A 408 0.71 -4.99 -6.48
C VAL A 408 -0.58 -4.57 -5.82
N GLY A 409 -1.69 -4.64 -6.55
CA GLY A 409 -3.01 -4.26 -6.05
C GLY A 409 -4.09 -5.18 -6.57
N ILE A 410 -5.12 -5.42 -5.74
CA ILE A 410 -6.30 -6.20 -6.10
C ILE A 410 -7.51 -5.26 -6.13
N HIS A 411 -8.19 -5.21 -7.26
CA HIS A 411 -9.37 -4.36 -7.42
C HIS A 411 -10.50 -5.09 -8.15
N ARG A 412 -11.71 -4.56 -8.03
CA ARG A 412 -12.83 -5.00 -8.86
C ARG A 412 -12.98 -4.02 -10.00
N SER A 413 -13.02 -4.53 -11.22
CA SER A 413 -13.28 -3.75 -12.41
C SER A 413 -14.72 -3.22 -12.41
N SER A 414 -15.01 -2.26 -13.29
CA SER A 414 -16.36 -1.72 -13.49
C SER A 414 -17.37 -2.77 -13.96
N CYS A 415 -16.92 -3.89 -14.55
CA CYS A 415 -17.77 -5.03 -14.91
C CYS A 415 -17.88 -6.10 -13.81
N GLY A 416 -17.25 -5.88 -12.65
CA GLY A 416 -17.33 -6.75 -11.48
C GLY A 416 -16.26 -7.85 -11.40
N SER A 417 -15.39 -7.99 -12.42
CA SER A 417 -14.30 -8.97 -12.36
C SER A 417 -13.19 -8.52 -11.42
N THR A 418 -12.64 -9.47 -10.65
CA THR A 418 -11.45 -9.20 -9.82
C THR A 418 -10.22 -9.15 -10.73
N GLN A 419 -9.41 -8.13 -10.56
CA GLN A 419 -8.20 -7.89 -11.35
C GLN A 419 -7.01 -7.63 -10.44
N VAL A 420 -5.84 -8.10 -10.88
CA VAL A 420 -4.55 -7.85 -10.26
C VAL A 420 -3.79 -6.83 -11.09
N VAL A 421 -3.34 -5.74 -10.46
CA VAL A 421 -2.49 -4.73 -11.09
C VAL A 421 -1.09 -4.84 -10.52
N THR A 422 -0.10 -4.76 -11.39
CA THR A 422 1.32 -4.73 -11.00
C THR A 422 2.01 -3.54 -11.65
N SER A 423 2.97 -2.96 -10.93
CA SER A 423 3.86 -1.93 -11.45
C SER A 423 5.29 -2.18 -11.00
N GLY A 424 6.28 -1.76 -11.78
CA GLY A 424 7.68 -2.03 -11.46
C GLY A 424 8.70 -1.13 -12.14
N ASN A 425 9.97 -1.43 -11.89
CA ASN A 425 11.12 -0.70 -12.45
C ASN A 425 11.26 -0.85 -13.97
N ASP A 426 10.61 -1.86 -14.55
CA ASP A 426 10.53 -2.04 -16.00
C ASP A 426 9.66 -0.98 -16.73
N CYS A 427 9.17 0.03 -15.99
CA CYS A 427 8.37 1.15 -16.50
C CYS A 427 6.99 0.73 -17.04
N PHE A 428 6.48 -0.44 -16.64
CA PHE A 428 5.16 -0.90 -17.04
C PHE A 428 4.18 -0.99 -15.88
N VAL A 429 2.91 -0.71 -16.20
CA VAL A 429 1.76 -1.16 -15.40
C VAL A 429 1.06 -2.27 -16.16
N ARG A 430 0.83 -3.41 -15.51
CA ARG A 430 0.14 -4.57 -16.08
C ARG A 430 -1.11 -4.86 -15.30
N THR A 431 -2.17 -5.25 -16.00
CA THR A 431 -3.41 -5.72 -15.37
C THR A 431 -3.68 -7.15 -15.80
N PHE A 432 -4.03 -8.00 -14.85
CA PHE A 432 -4.38 -9.41 -15.05
C PHE A 432 -5.79 -9.66 -14.56
N ASP A 433 -6.51 -10.54 -15.24
CA ASP A 433 -7.73 -11.13 -14.71
C ASP A 433 -7.37 -12.07 -13.55
N ALA A 434 -8.02 -11.94 -12.39
CA ALA A 434 -7.63 -12.71 -11.21
C ALA A 434 -8.14 -14.15 -11.20
N GLU A 435 -9.11 -14.49 -12.06
CA GLU A 435 -9.64 -15.86 -12.18
C GLU A 435 -8.80 -16.69 -13.16
N THR A 436 -8.40 -16.09 -14.27
CA THR A 436 -7.68 -16.77 -15.37
C THR A 436 -6.19 -16.46 -15.42
N PHE A 437 -5.74 -15.42 -14.72
CA PHE A 437 -4.38 -14.87 -14.76
C PHE A 437 -3.88 -14.49 -16.17
N VAL A 438 -4.81 -14.22 -17.08
CA VAL A 438 -4.51 -13.67 -18.40
C VAL A 438 -4.22 -12.18 -18.25
N GLN A 439 -3.12 -11.71 -18.86
CA GLN A 439 -2.81 -10.29 -18.92
C GLN A 439 -3.83 -9.57 -19.83
N LEU A 440 -4.60 -8.66 -19.25
CA LEU A 440 -5.62 -7.86 -19.90
C LEU A 440 -5.06 -6.60 -20.55
N SER A 441 -4.13 -5.93 -19.87
CA SER A 441 -3.52 -4.69 -20.35
C SER A 441 -2.07 -4.55 -19.93
N ARG A 442 -1.33 -3.74 -20.70
CA ARG A 442 0.05 -3.35 -20.42
C ARG A 442 0.26 -1.91 -20.88
N LEU A 443 0.52 -1.02 -19.94
CA LEU A 443 0.76 0.41 -20.15
C LEU A 443 2.23 0.70 -19.92
N SER A 444 2.84 1.51 -20.79
CA SER A 444 4.25 1.87 -20.75
C SER A 444 4.42 3.33 -20.35
N PHE A 445 5.39 3.58 -19.48
CA PHE A 445 5.78 4.92 -19.02
C PHE A 445 7.26 5.15 -19.32
N SER A 446 7.71 6.40 -19.25
CA SER A 446 9.11 6.78 -19.51
C SER A 446 10.03 6.62 -18.30
N TRP A 447 9.52 6.08 -17.20
CA TRP A 447 10.17 6.03 -15.89
C TRP A 447 9.66 4.83 -15.08
N SER A 448 10.44 4.42 -14.06
CA SER A 448 10.11 3.34 -13.12
C SER A 448 8.81 3.66 -12.39
N VAL A 449 7.85 2.73 -12.40
CA VAL A 449 6.55 2.97 -11.75
C VAL A 449 6.61 2.45 -10.31
N ASN A 450 6.72 3.37 -9.35
CA ASN A 450 6.89 3.08 -7.94
C ASN A 450 5.59 2.66 -7.26
N ASN A 451 4.45 3.25 -7.64
CA ASN A 451 3.16 2.87 -7.08
C ASN A 451 2.00 3.11 -8.05
N THR A 452 0.91 2.37 -7.84
CA THR A 452 -0.35 2.58 -8.54
C THR A 452 -1.53 2.58 -7.56
N GLY A 453 -2.59 3.31 -7.90
CA GLY A 453 -3.83 3.33 -7.10
C GLY A 453 -5.06 3.42 -7.99
N ILE A 454 -5.99 2.48 -7.87
CA ILE A 454 -7.23 2.47 -8.66
C ILE A 454 -8.39 3.05 -7.84
N SER A 455 -9.20 3.90 -8.49
CA SER A 455 -10.38 4.50 -7.86
C SER A 455 -11.40 3.43 -7.43
N PRO A 456 -12.21 3.68 -6.40
CA PRO A 456 -13.20 2.71 -5.91
C PRO A 456 -14.20 2.24 -6.98
N ASP A 457 -14.50 3.08 -7.97
CA ASP A 457 -15.38 2.73 -9.10
C ASP A 457 -14.65 2.02 -10.27
N GLY A 458 -13.34 1.81 -10.14
CA GLY A 458 -12.51 1.10 -11.10
C GLY A 458 -12.21 1.85 -12.39
N LYS A 459 -12.57 3.14 -12.51
CA LYS A 459 -12.46 3.91 -13.75
C LYS A 459 -11.14 4.67 -13.90
N LEU A 460 -10.53 5.08 -12.79
CA LEU A 460 -9.33 5.90 -12.78
C LEU A 460 -8.18 5.13 -12.15
N LEU A 461 -7.02 5.21 -12.78
CA LEU A 461 -5.76 4.68 -12.30
C LEU A 461 -4.79 5.85 -12.09
N ALA A 462 -4.35 6.04 -10.85
CA ALA A 462 -3.24 6.91 -10.51
C ALA A 462 -1.92 6.13 -10.70
N VAL A 463 -0.96 6.71 -11.41
CA VAL A 463 0.36 6.13 -11.68
C VAL A 463 1.43 7.09 -11.17
N LEU A 464 2.28 6.59 -10.27
CA LEU A 464 3.35 7.33 -9.60
C LEU A 464 4.69 6.63 -9.82
N GLY A 465 5.78 7.38 -9.92
CA GLY A 465 7.09 6.80 -10.15
C GLY A 465 8.24 7.78 -10.04
N ASP A 466 9.27 7.55 -10.86
CA ASP A 466 10.44 8.42 -10.97
C ASP A 466 10.13 9.68 -11.80
N ASP A 467 9.05 10.36 -11.40
CA ASP A 467 8.53 11.60 -11.95
C ASP A 467 7.86 12.38 -10.82
N ILE A 468 7.86 13.70 -10.94
CA ILE A 468 7.24 14.60 -9.96
C ILE A 468 5.72 14.63 -10.10
N ASP A 469 5.21 14.30 -11.28
CA ASP A 469 3.81 14.38 -11.60
C ASP A 469 3.11 13.03 -11.33
N CYS A 470 1.88 13.08 -10.84
CA CYS A 470 1.00 11.90 -10.80
C CYS A 470 0.17 11.84 -12.08
N LEU A 471 0.28 10.75 -12.83
CA LEU A 471 -0.53 10.56 -14.03
C LEU A 471 -1.86 9.89 -13.68
N MET A 472 -2.94 10.48 -14.17
CA MET A 472 -4.28 9.91 -14.09
C MET A 472 -4.64 9.28 -15.42
N VAL A 473 -4.99 8.00 -15.38
CA VAL A 473 -5.24 7.16 -16.55
C VAL A 473 -6.66 6.60 -16.50
N ASP A 474 -7.37 6.68 -17.62
CA ASP A 474 -8.65 5.99 -17.79
C ASP A 474 -8.40 4.48 -17.96
N THR A 475 -8.95 3.66 -17.07
CA THR A 475 -8.66 2.22 -17.02
C THR A 475 -9.19 1.46 -18.23
N GLN A 476 -10.23 1.97 -18.90
CA GLN A 476 -10.84 1.32 -20.05
C GLN A 476 -10.03 1.55 -21.34
N SER A 477 -9.61 2.79 -21.59
CA SER A 477 -8.89 3.17 -22.80
C SER A 477 -7.37 3.11 -22.64
N GLY A 478 -6.86 3.09 -21.40
CA GLY A 478 -5.43 3.16 -21.09
C GLY A 478 -4.79 4.51 -21.39
N LYS A 479 -5.60 5.55 -21.62
CA LYS A 479 -5.11 6.89 -21.96
C LYS A 479 -4.90 7.72 -20.71
N VAL A 480 -3.79 8.46 -20.67
CA VAL A 480 -3.60 9.54 -19.69
C VAL A 480 -4.65 10.62 -19.97
N ILE A 481 -5.43 10.96 -18.95
CA ILE A 481 -6.48 11.97 -19.02
C ILE A 481 -6.09 13.26 -18.31
N GLU A 482 -5.32 13.16 -17.22
CA GLU A 482 -4.92 14.30 -16.40
C GLU A 482 -3.52 14.06 -15.82
N ASN A 483 -2.87 15.15 -15.45
CA ASN A 483 -1.58 15.15 -14.77
C ASN A 483 -1.70 16.06 -13.54
N LEU A 484 -1.51 15.48 -12.36
CA LEU A 484 -1.58 16.19 -11.09
C LEU A 484 -0.20 16.74 -10.74
N LYS A 485 -0.08 18.06 -10.84
CA LYS A 485 1.17 18.80 -10.71
C LYS A 485 1.29 19.47 -9.36
N GLY A 486 2.44 19.37 -8.73
CA GLY A 486 2.77 20.13 -7.52
C GLY A 486 3.82 19.48 -6.63
N HIS A 487 3.96 18.16 -6.67
CA HIS A 487 5.08 17.52 -6.00
C HIS A 487 6.40 17.99 -6.61
N LEU A 488 7.45 18.02 -5.79
CA LEU A 488 8.76 18.52 -6.19
C LEU A 488 9.79 17.40 -6.37
N ASP A 489 9.39 16.15 -6.09
CA ASP A 489 10.25 14.97 -6.14
C ASP A 489 9.40 13.71 -6.38
N TYR A 490 10.06 12.56 -6.57
CA TYR A 490 9.44 11.29 -6.92
C TYR A 490 8.39 10.84 -5.91
N SER A 491 7.33 10.23 -6.42
CA SER A 491 6.20 9.77 -5.63
C SER A 491 6.23 8.26 -5.43
N PHE A 492 5.86 7.82 -4.22
CA PHE A 492 6.01 6.43 -3.79
C PHE A 492 4.76 5.81 -3.18
N ALA A 493 3.75 6.62 -2.86
CA ALA A 493 2.52 6.13 -2.27
C ALA A 493 1.32 6.85 -2.85
N SER A 494 0.23 6.12 -3.06
CA SER A 494 -1.08 6.69 -3.29
C SER A 494 -2.17 5.90 -2.60
N ALA A 495 -3.25 6.59 -2.24
CA ALA A 495 -4.46 5.96 -1.73
C ALA A 495 -5.69 6.77 -2.14
N TRP A 496 -6.75 6.06 -2.51
CA TRP A 496 -8.04 6.66 -2.77
C TRP A 496 -8.89 6.69 -1.51
N HIS A 497 -9.53 7.82 -1.26
CA HIS A 497 -10.64 7.87 -0.32
C HIS A 497 -11.79 6.99 -0.85
N PRO A 498 -12.51 6.25 0.01
CA PRO A 498 -13.53 5.27 -0.43
C PRO A 498 -14.72 5.88 -1.19
N ASP A 499 -14.96 7.19 -1.10
CA ASP A 499 -15.97 7.88 -1.94
C ASP A 499 -15.51 8.11 -3.39
N GLY A 500 -14.23 7.91 -3.70
CA GLY A 500 -13.64 8.09 -5.02
C GLY A 500 -13.45 9.55 -5.46
N HIS A 501 -13.62 10.52 -4.56
CA HIS A 501 -13.44 11.94 -4.87
C HIS A 501 -12.05 12.46 -4.53
N ILE A 502 -11.42 11.90 -3.49
CA ILE A 502 -10.09 12.32 -3.06
C ILE A 502 -9.05 11.26 -3.36
N LEU A 503 -7.96 11.66 -4.00
CA LEU A 503 -6.73 10.89 -4.14
C LEU A 503 -5.65 11.53 -3.27
N ALA A 504 -4.96 10.72 -2.47
CA ALA A 504 -3.76 11.14 -1.75
C ALA A 504 -2.51 10.61 -2.46
N THR A 505 -1.45 11.41 -2.55
CA THR A 505 -0.14 11.03 -3.11
C THR A 505 0.98 11.43 -2.16
N GLY A 506 1.96 10.55 -1.95
CA GLY A 506 3.09 10.74 -1.05
C GLY A 506 4.42 10.78 -1.81
N SER A 507 5.26 11.77 -1.50
CA SER A 507 6.48 12.06 -2.25
C SER A 507 7.73 12.14 -1.37
N GLN A 508 8.88 11.99 -2.04
CA GLN A 508 10.21 12.27 -1.52
C GLN A 508 10.42 13.72 -1.10
N ASP A 509 9.57 14.64 -1.55
CA ASP A 509 9.54 16.04 -1.11
C ASP A 509 9.06 16.24 0.35
N LYS A 510 8.81 15.14 1.06
CA LYS A 510 8.32 15.07 2.45
C LYS A 510 6.88 15.52 2.62
N THR A 511 6.10 15.52 1.54
CA THR A 511 4.68 15.89 1.59
C THR A 511 3.77 14.79 1.11
N CYS A 512 2.55 14.83 1.64
CA CYS A 512 1.39 14.16 1.09
C CYS A 512 0.47 15.22 0.49
N ARG A 513 0.14 15.11 -0.79
CA ARG A 513 -0.82 16.00 -1.46
C ARG A 513 -2.16 15.28 -1.60
N LEU A 514 -3.23 16.02 -1.31
CA LEU A 514 -4.61 15.58 -1.51
C LEU A 514 -5.18 16.26 -2.74
N TRP A 515 -5.83 15.49 -3.60
CA TRP A 515 -6.37 15.93 -4.88
C TRP A 515 -7.87 15.64 -4.93
N ASP A 516 -8.68 16.67 -5.17
CA ASP A 516 -10.08 16.45 -5.55
C ASP A 516 -10.13 16.16 -7.05
N VAL A 517 -10.50 14.94 -7.43
CA VAL A 517 -10.49 14.54 -8.85
C VAL A 517 -11.57 15.23 -9.68
N ARG A 518 -12.48 15.98 -9.04
CA ARG A 518 -13.45 16.85 -9.72
C ARG A 518 -12.85 18.21 -10.05
N ASN A 519 -11.75 18.59 -9.41
CA ASN A 519 -10.98 19.79 -9.67
C ASN A 519 -9.47 19.56 -9.47
N THR A 520 -8.80 19.11 -10.53
CA THR A 520 -7.38 18.72 -10.51
C THR A 520 -6.40 19.88 -10.72
N SER A 521 -6.88 21.12 -10.85
CA SER A 521 -6.03 22.28 -11.15
C SER A 521 -5.05 22.61 -10.02
N GLU A 522 -5.38 22.23 -8.79
CA GLU A 522 -4.56 22.42 -7.60
C GLU A 522 -4.82 21.30 -6.58
N SER A 523 -3.89 21.10 -5.65
CA SER A 523 -4.10 20.20 -4.52
C SER A 523 -5.06 20.82 -3.50
N LEU A 524 -6.03 20.04 -3.02
CA LEU A 524 -6.96 20.40 -1.94
C LEU A 524 -6.21 20.74 -0.63
N ALA A 525 -5.15 19.98 -0.33
CA ALA A 525 -4.31 20.20 0.83
C ALA A 525 -2.91 19.61 0.60
N VAL A 526 -1.93 20.18 1.29
CA VAL A 526 -0.56 19.65 1.39
C VAL A 526 -0.28 19.36 2.86
N LEU A 527 0.02 18.11 3.18
CA LEU A 527 0.31 17.64 4.54
C LEU A 527 1.81 17.35 4.64
N LYS A 528 2.45 17.85 5.70
CA LYS A 528 3.89 17.73 5.88
C LYS A 528 4.25 16.50 6.73
N GLY A 529 5.26 15.75 6.30
CA GLY A 529 5.98 14.81 7.16
C GLY A 529 6.91 15.53 8.14
N LYS A 530 7.43 14.79 9.11
CA LYS A 530 8.27 15.30 10.19
C LYS A 530 9.76 15.12 9.92
N ILE A 531 10.15 13.95 9.43
CA ILE A 531 11.55 13.57 9.22
C ILE A 531 11.87 13.34 7.73
N GLY A 532 10.93 12.80 6.95
CA GLY A 532 11.21 12.43 5.57
C GLY A 532 10.05 12.15 4.64
N ALA A 533 10.35 11.39 3.59
CA ALA A 533 9.46 11.09 2.47
C ALA A 533 8.17 10.37 2.90
N ILE A 534 7.05 10.64 2.23
CA ILE A 534 5.82 9.91 2.50
C ILE A 534 5.78 8.63 1.66
N ARG A 535 5.76 7.49 2.35
CA ARG A 535 6.05 6.18 1.78
C ARG A 535 4.91 5.16 1.92
N GLY A 536 3.99 5.39 2.82
CA GLY A 536 2.75 4.63 2.92
C GLY A 536 1.59 5.60 3.10
N ILE A 537 0.46 5.35 2.42
CA ILE A 537 -0.79 6.06 2.63
C ILE A 537 -1.92 5.05 2.56
N THR A 538 -2.89 5.16 3.47
CA THR A 538 -4.11 4.34 3.43
C THR A 538 -5.28 5.11 4.02
N PHE A 539 -6.47 4.92 3.44
CA PHE A 539 -7.73 5.41 4.00
C PHE A 539 -8.42 4.30 4.78
N SER A 540 -9.05 4.67 5.89
CA SER A 540 -9.98 3.77 6.56
C SER A 540 -11.17 3.48 5.64
N THR A 541 -11.72 2.27 5.72
CA THR A 541 -12.83 1.82 4.86
C THR A 541 -14.10 2.65 5.02
N ASP A 542 -14.29 3.26 6.19
CA ASP A 542 -15.38 4.20 6.48
C ASP A 542 -15.12 5.63 5.97
N GLY A 543 -13.94 5.89 5.38
CA GLY A 543 -13.51 7.18 4.86
C GLY A 543 -13.21 8.23 5.92
N ARG A 544 -13.32 7.90 7.21
CA ARG A 544 -13.19 8.91 8.25
C ARG A 544 -11.75 9.33 8.49
N LEU A 545 -10.81 8.39 8.36
CA LEU A 545 -9.42 8.56 8.73
C LEU A 545 -8.50 8.24 7.55
N MET A 546 -7.38 8.94 7.50
CA MET A 546 -6.28 8.64 6.58
C MET A 546 -5.01 8.46 7.41
N ALA A 547 -4.30 7.35 7.23
CA ALA A 547 -2.97 7.18 7.80
C ALA A 547 -1.92 7.42 6.71
N MET A 548 -0.84 8.11 7.05
CA MET A 548 0.38 8.16 6.23
C MET A 548 1.61 7.79 7.08
N ALA A 549 2.54 7.05 6.48
CA ALA A 549 3.81 6.66 7.08
C ALA A 549 4.96 7.35 6.37
N GLU A 550 5.89 7.83 7.17
CA GLU A 550 7.24 8.21 6.75
C GLU A 550 8.10 6.95 6.55
N PRO A 551 9.36 7.03 6.08
CA PRO A 551 10.16 5.82 5.87
C PRO A 551 10.53 5.16 7.20
N ALA A 552 10.57 5.96 8.27
CA ALA A 552 10.84 5.54 9.63
C ALA A 552 10.13 6.46 10.63
N ASP A 553 10.00 5.95 11.85
CA ASP A 553 9.69 6.67 13.09
C ASP A 553 8.30 7.28 13.24
N PHE A 554 7.68 7.79 12.18
CA PHE A 554 6.44 8.57 12.28
C PHE A 554 5.31 8.02 11.42
N VAL A 555 4.16 7.82 12.06
CA VAL A 555 2.88 7.59 11.41
C VAL A 555 1.91 8.70 11.80
N HIS A 556 1.23 9.28 10.83
CA HIS A 556 0.25 10.35 11.05
C HIS A 556 -1.14 9.87 10.67
N VAL A 557 -2.12 10.04 11.55
CA VAL A 557 -3.54 9.71 11.30
C VAL A 557 -4.35 10.99 11.26
N TYR A 558 -4.94 11.32 10.12
CA TYR A 558 -5.72 12.53 9.87
C TYR A 558 -7.22 12.27 9.86
N ASP A 559 -8.00 13.25 10.33
CA ASP A 559 -9.46 13.24 10.22
C ASP A 559 -9.91 13.88 8.89
N ALA A 560 -10.31 13.04 7.93
CA ALA A 560 -10.77 13.50 6.63
C ALA A 560 -12.05 14.36 6.71
N LYS A 561 -12.93 14.08 7.69
CA LYS A 561 -14.16 14.88 7.87
C LYS A 561 -13.86 16.25 8.46
N ALA A 562 -12.79 16.36 9.23
CA ALA A 562 -12.27 17.63 9.70
C ALA A 562 -11.31 18.24 8.68
N ASP A 563 -11.50 18.00 7.37
CA ASP A 563 -10.69 18.60 6.31
C ASP A 563 -9.18 18.46 6.59
N TYR A 564 -8.79 17.32 7.18
CA TYR A 564 -7.40 16.96 7.49
C TYR A 564 -6.65 17.94 8.41
N TRP A 565 -7.32 18.90 9.07
CA TRP A 565 -6.63 19.82 10.00
C TRP A 565 -6.38 19.20 11.38
N ARG A 566 -7.06 18.10 11.73
CA ARG A 566 -6.81 17.33 12.95
C ARG A 566 -6.01 16.09 12.64
N ALA A 567 -4.94 15.87 13.38
CA ALA A 567 -4.11 14.69 13.28
C ALA A 567 -3.75 14.10 14.64
N GLN A 568 -3.40 12.81 14.61
CA GLN A 568 -2.66 12.11 15.63
C GLN A 568 -1.29 11.76 15.06
N GLU A 569 -0.22 12.07 15.79
CA GLU A 569 1.12 11.55 15.50
C GLU A 569 1.37 10.32 16.36
N ILE A 570 1.82 9.22 15.74
CA ILE A 570 2.33 8.02 16.40
C ILE A 570 3.85 8.06 16.24
N ASP A 571 4.52 8.26 17.37
CA ASP A 571 5.97 8.44 17.49
C ASP A 571 6.62 7.13 17.97
N LEU A 572 7.26 6.42 17.04
CA LEU A 572 7.93 5.12 17.20
C LEU A 572 9.37 5.19 16.67
N PHE A 573 10.15 4.13 16.80
CA PHE A 573 11.52 4.05 16.26
C PHE A 573 11.69 2.85 15.33
N GLY A 574 12.40 3.07 14.23
CA GLY A 574 12.72 2.04 13.25
C GLY A 574 12.02 2.27 11.91
N GLU A 575 12.38 1.48 10.91
CA GLU A 575 11.77 1.60 9.58
C GLU A 575 10.33 1.11 9.59
N ILE A 576 9.45 1.80 8.86
CA ILE A 576 8.04 1.41 8.76
C ILE A 576 7.89 0.49 7.54
N ALA A 577 7.50 -0.75 7.78
CA ALA A 577 7.31 -1.77 6.74
C ALA A 577 5.94 -1.71 6.08
N GLY A 578 4.94 -1.18 6.77
CA GLY A 578 3.60 -1.04 6.23
C GLY A 578 2.59 -0.55 7.26
N LEU A 579 1.44 -0.15 6.73
CA LEU A 579 0.28 0.30 7.50
C LEU A 579 -0.96 -0.41 6.99
N SER A 580 -1.80 -0.89 7.90
CA SER A 580 -3.08 -1.46 7.50
C SER A 580 -4.16 -1.20 8.54
N PHE A 581 -5.22 -0.51 8.11
CA PHE A 581 -6.47 -0.53 8.86
C PHE A 581 -7.12 -1.91 8.72
N SER A 582 -7.68 -2.43 9.81
CA SER A 582 -8.63 -3.53 9.69
C SER A 582 -9.84 -3.09 8.84
N PRO A 583 -10.52 -4.00 8.12
CA PRO A 583 -11.63 -3.61 7.24
C PRO A 583 -12.82 -2.94 7.93
N ASP A 584 -12.96 -3.08 9.25
CA ASP A 584 -13.94 -2.39 10.10
C ASP A 584 -13.43 -1.04 10.66
N ALA A 585 -12.19 -0.67 10.31
CA ALA A 585 -11.43 0.47 10.82
C ALA A 585 -11.22 0.47 12.34
N ASP A 586 -11.57 -0.59 13.07
CA ASP A 586 -11.45 -0.65 14.52
C ASP A 586 -10.00 -0.81 14.99
N VAL A 587 -9.09 -1.29 14.13
CA VAL A 587 -7.68 -1.48 14.43
C VAL A 587 -6.80 -0.88 13.34
N LEU A 588 -5.68 -0.28 13.75
CA LEU A 588 -4.58 0.10 12.88
C LEU A 588 -3.36 -0.75 13.24
N PHE A 589 -2.85 -1.50 12.27
CA PHE A 589 -1.59 -2.22 12.37
C PHE A 589 -0.46 -1.40 11.77
N VAL A 590 0.66 -1.37 12.48
CA VAL A 590 1.92 -0.77 12.02
C VAL A 590 3.01 -1.80 12.23
N GLY A 591 3.70 -2.23 11.18
CA GLY A 591 4.87 -3.09 11.35
C GLY A 591 6.14 -2.30 11.19
N VAL A 592 7.07 -2.61 12.07
CA VAL A 592 8.37 -1.98 12.19
C VAL A 592 9.40 -3.01 11.75
N ALA A 593 10.21 -2.65 10.76
CA ALA A 593 11.41 -3.35 10.38
C ALA A 593 12.58 -2.72 11.13
N ASP A 594 13.12 -3.45 12.08
CA ASP A 594 14.29 -3.06 12.86
C ASP A 594 14.99 -4.35 13.34
N ARG A 595 16.31 -4.35 13.36
CA ARG A 595 17.11 -5.53 13.68
C ARG A 595 16.79 -6.03 15.09
N THR A 596 16.76 -5.09 16.03
CA THR A 596 16.52 -5.35 17.44
C THR A 596 15.03 -5.28 17.72
N TYR A 597 14.39 -4.13 17.56
CA TYR A 597 13.04 -3.80 17.98
C TYR A 597 11.96 -3.98 16.89
N GLY A 598 12.28 -4.72 15.83
CA GLY A 598 11.33 -5.09 14.79
C GLY A 598 10.12 -5.80 15.39
N SER A 599 8.94 -5.38 14.99
CA SER A 599 7.70 -5.76 15.66
C SER A 599 6.45 -5.44 14.84
N LEU A 600 5.31 -5.92 15.34
CA LEU A 600 3.98 -5.55 14.87
C LEU A 600 3.21 -4.85 16.00
N LEU A 601 2.94 -3.57 15.79
CA LEU A 601 2.17 -2.72 16.69
C LEU A 601 0.69 -2.74 16.29
N GLU A 602 -0.18 -2.87 17.29
CA GLU A 602 -1.62 -2.87 17.18
C GLU A 602 -2.20 -1.68 17.94
N PHE A 603 -2.99 -0.86 17.27
CA PHE A 603 -3.69 0.27 17.86
C PHE A 603 -5.20 0.10 17.70
N SER A 604 -5.97 0.31 18.77
CA SER A 604 -7.42 0.21 18.77
C SER A 604 -8.07 1.58 18.61
N ARG A 605 -9.08 1.68 17.75
CA ARG A 605 -9.82 2.92 17.51
C ARG A 605 -10.53 3.36 18.78
N ARG A 606 -10.36 4.63 19.14
CA ARG A 606 -11.07 5.24 20.26
C ARG A 606 -12.52 5.49 19.88
N LYS A 607 -13.43 4.72 20.47
CA LYS A 607 -14.89 4.93 20.35
C LYS A 607 -15.30 6.05 21.30
N HIS A 608 -15.76 7.16 20.74
CA HIS A 608 -16.37 8.23 21.53
C HIS A 608 -17.82 7.84 21.81
N ASP A 609 -18.04 6.98 22.80
CA ASP A 609 -19.38 6.63 23.26
C ASP A 609 -19.97 7.81 24.05
N HIS A 610 -20.52 8.78 23.32
CA HIS A 610 -21.28 9.89 23.90
C HIS A 610 -22.45 9.42 24.79
N TYR A 611 -22.90 8.17 24.64
CA TYR A 611 -23.99 7.61 25.43
C TYR A 611 -23.56 7.24 26.87
N LEU A 612 -22.32 6.80 27.09
CA LEU A 612 -21.83 6.45 28.43
C LEU A 612 -21.40 7.67 29.24
N ASN A 613 -20.92 8.72 28.55
CA ASN A 613 -20.57 10.00 29.18
C ASN A 613 -21.79 10.86 29.58
N ALA A 614 -23.01 10.40 29.30
CA ALA A 614 -24.24 11.07 29.76
C ALA A 614 -24.81 10.46 31.06
N PHE A 615 -24.19 9.39 31.57
CA PHE A 615 -24.60 8.69 32.81
C PHE A 615 -23.54 8.72 33.92
N LEU A 616 -22.40 9.38 33.68
CA LEU A 616 -21.37 9.72 34.66
C LEU A 616 -21.31 11.24 34.78
#